data_AF-A0A0C3K3B8-F1
#
_entry.id   AF-A0A0C3K3B8-F1
#
_cell.length_a   1.000
_cell.length_b   1.000
_cell.length_c   1.000
_cell.angle_alpha   90.00
_cell.angle_beta   90.00
_cell.angle_gamma   90.00
#
_symmetry.space_group_name_H-M   'P 1'
#
loop_
_entity.id
_entity.type
_entity.pdbx_description
1 polymer ?
#
loop_
_entity_poly.entity_id
_entity_poly.type
_entity_poly.pdbx_seq_one_letter_code
_entity_poly.pdbx_strand_id
1 'polypeptide(L)'
;KAYEFYVREVSGDPYKWRLSDFFTELFNYCFPINFCLQQREKLQACYQNSKTVKNYVYELNELWNMIGEMDEHAKVHKLWLGLHKELQQDLWREKLNPEISSLKRVIVSTEVLEIAQS
;
A
#
# COMPACT_ATOMS: atom_id res chain seq x y z
N LYS A 1 17.80 15.75 2.40
CA LYS A 1 17.47 15.65 0.96
C LYS A 1 16.47 16.71 0.51
N ALA A 2 15.21 16.69 0.94
CA ALA A 2 14.22 17.68 0.48
C ALA A 2 14.61 19.14 0.75
N TYR A 3 15.01 19.47 1.98
CA TYR A 3 15.50 20.80 2.34
C TYR A 3 16.74 21.21 1.52
N GLU A 4 17.67 20.28 1.32
CA GLU A 4 18.90 20.50 0.56
C GLU A 4 18.62 20.77 -0.93
N PHE A 5 17.72 20.00 -1.55
CA PHE A 5 17.25 20.25 -2.91
C PHE A 5 16.64 21.65 -3.04
N TYR A 6 15.76 22.02 -2.12
CA TYR A 6 15.12 23.33 -2.16
C TYR A 6 16.15 24.48 -2.10
N VAL A 7 17.10 24.41 -1.17
CA VAL A 7 18.13 25.45 -0.99
C VAL A 7 19.12 25.51 -2.16
N ARG A 8 19.43 24.39 -2.81
CA ARG A 8 20.43 24.36 -3.90
C ARG A 8 19.84 24.67 -5.27
N GLU A 9 18.69 24.09 -5.57
CA GLU A 9 18.13 24.10 -6.93
C GLU A 9 16.98 25.11 -7.09
N VAL A 10 16.23 25.37 -6.01
CA VAL A 10 14.95 26.10 -6.07
C VAL A 10 15.06 27.53 -5.55
N SER A 11 15.75 27.76 -4.42
CA SER A 11 15.71 29.04 -3.71
C SER A 11 16.30 30.23 -4.47
N GLY A 12 17.17 29.98 -5.46
CA GLY A 12 17.76 31.04 -6.29
C GLY A 12 16.76 31.74 -7.22
N ASP A 13 15.72 31.03 -7.65
CA ASP A 13 14.60 31.58 -8.40
C ASP A 13 13.39 30.64 -8.27
N PRO A 14 12.60 30.77 -7.18
CA PRO A 14 11.48 29.86 -6.93
C PRO A 14 10.33 30.04 -7.93
N TYR A 15 10.16 31.23 -8.50
CA TYR A 15 9.01 31.57 -9.34
C TYR A 15 9.12 31.02 -10.76
N LYS A 16 10.31 30.60 -11.22
CA LYS A 16 10.47 29.88 -12.48
C LYS A 16 9.89 28.46 -12.46
N TRP A 17 9.71 27.88 -11.27
CA TRP A 17 9.28 26.50 -11.12
C TRP A 17 7.77 26.38 -11.24
N ARG A 18 7.29 25.56 -12.17
CA ARG A 18 5.92 25.07 -12.11
C ARG A 18 5.79 24.08 -10.95
N LEU A 19 4.63 24.06 -10.30
CA LEU A 19 4.40 23.20 -9.14
C LEU A 19 4.62 21.71 -9.47
N SER A 20 4.20 21.26 -10.66
CA SER A 20 4.42 19.89 -11.15
C SER A 20 5.91 19.54 -11.24
N ASP A 21 6.70 20.45 -11.80
CA ASP A 21 8.12 20.25 -12.10
C ASP A 21 8.91 20.25 -10.80
N PHE A 22 8.55 21.13 -9.87
CA PHE A 22 9.11 21.16 -8.51
C PHE A 22 8.92 19.82 -7.79
N PHE A 23 7.69 19.29 -7.74
CA PHE A 23 7.44 18.03 -7.04
C PHE A 23 8.10 16.83 -7.73
N THR A 24 8.15 16.83 -9.06
CA THR A 24 8.81 15.78 -9.85
C THR A 24 10.31 15.74 -9.55
N GLU A 25 10.99 16.89 -9.63
CA GLU A 25 12.43 16.96 -9.36
C GLU A 25 12.76 16.73 -7.87
N LEU A 26 11.94 17.26 -6.96
CA LEU A 26 12.08 16.98 -5.53
C LEU A 26 11.99 15.47 -5.25
N PHE A 27 11.03 14.79 -5.86
CA PHE A 27 10.86 13.35 -5.74
C PHE A 27 12.08 12.60 -6.29
N ASN A 28 12.52 12.92 -7.51
CA ASN A 28 13.68 12.32 -8.16
C ASN A 28 14.98 12.55 -7.38
N TYR A 29 15.11 13.67 -6.68
CA TYR A 29 16.25 13.95 -5.82
C TYR A 29 16.20 13.13 -4.52
N CYS A 30 15.03 12.98 -3.92
CA CYS A 30 14.87 12.31 -2.65
C CYS A 30 14.95 10.78 -2.76
N PHE A 31 14.39 10.24 -3.84
CA PHE A 31 14.17 8.80 -4.04
C PHE A 31 14.95 8.28 -5.24
N PRO A 32 15.39 7.02 -5.20
CA PRO A 32 16.06 6.41 -6.35
C PRO A 32 15.08 6.23 -7.52
N ILE A 33 15.60 6.18 -8.74
CA ILE A 33 14.78 6.02 -9.97
C ILE A 33 13.92 4.74 -9.96
N ASN A 34 14.36 3.70 -9.26
CA ASN A 34 13.64 2.44 -9.10
C ASN A 34 12.76 2.38 -7.84
N PHE A 35 12.49 3.50 -7.16
CA PHE A 35 11.72 3.51 -5.92
C PHE A 35 10.34 2.87 -6.08
N CYS A 36 9.60 3.22 -7.14
CA CYS A 36 8.28 2.64 -7.41
C CYS A 36 8.36 1.12 -7.66
N LEU A 37 9.43 0.65 -8.32
CA LEU A 37 9.67 -0.77 -8.51
C LEU A 37 9.90 -1.48 -7.17
N GLN A 38 10.75 -0.90 -6.30
CA GLN A 38 11.01 -1.44 -4.96
C GLN A 38 9.73 -1.49 -4.10
N GLN A 39 8.85 -0.49 -4.19
CA GLN A 39 7.57 -0.55 -3.46
C GLN A 39 6.66 -1.65 -4.00
N ARG A 40 6.63 -1.88 -5.32
CA ARG A 40 5.87 -2.98 -5.92
C ARG A 40 6.41 -4.35 -5.50
N GLU A 41 7.73 -4.52 -5.45
CA GLU A 41 8.37 -5.74 -4.95
C GLU A 41 8.02 -5.99 -3.48
N LYS A 42 8.07 -4.96 -2.63
CA LYS A 42 7.62 -5.03 -1.23
C LYS A 42 6.15 -5.41 -1.13
N LEU A 43 5.28 -4.84 -1.96
CA LEU A 43 3.87 -5.19 -2.00
C LEU A 43 3.68 -6.67 -2.38
N GLN A 44 4.41 -7.17 -3.37
CA GLN A 44 4.35 -8.57 -3.75
C GLN A 44 4.79 -9.49 -2.61
N ALA A 45 5.87 -9.13 -1.90
CA ALA A 45 6.41 -9.87 -0.77
C ALA A 45 5.66 -9.63 0.57
N CYS A 46 4.64 -8.78 0.61
CA CYS A 46 3.89 -8.50 1.83
C CYS A 46 2.84 -9.59 2.11
N TYR A 47 2.93 -10.22 3.28
CA TYR A 47 2.02 -11.25 3.78
C TYR A 47 1.74 -11.01 5.26
N GLN A 48 0.63 -11.57 5.77
CA GLN A 48 0.24 -11.48 7.17
C GLN A 48 1.33 -12.07 8.08
N ASN A 49 1.85 -13.26 7.78
CA ASN A 49 2.93 -13.90 8.55
C ASN A 49 2.65 -13.86 10.07
N SER A 50 3.56 -13.38 10.90
CA SER A 50 3.33 -13.28 12.35
C SER A 50 2.59 -12.01 12.78
N LYS A 51 2.06 -11.21 11.84
CA LYS A 51 1.36 -9.95 12.10
C LYS A 51 -0.12 -10.22 12.34
N THR A 52 -0.75 -9.36 13.14
CA THR A 52 -2.20 -9.27 13.20
C THR A 52 -2.77 -8.79 11.87
N VAL A 53 -4.01 -9.12 11.55
CA VAL A 53 -4.73 -8.64 10.36
C VAL A 53 -4.67 -7.11 10.29
N LYS A 54 -4.91 -6.43 11.43
CA LYS A 54 -4.86 -4.97 11.50
C LYS A 54 -3.50 -4.40 11.07
N ASN A 55 -2.40 -4.97 11.56
CA ASN A 55 -1.05 -4.52 11.22
C ASN A 55 -0.71 -4.83 9.76
N TYR A 56 -1.13 -5.99 9.26
CA TYR A 56 -0.96 -6.36 7.86
C TYR A 56 -1.73 -5.42 6.91
N VAL A 57 -2.99 -5.10 7.22
CA VAL A 57 -3.82 -4.15 6.46
C VAL A 57 -3.20 -2.75 6.49
N TYR A 58 -2.67 -2.31 7.64
CA TYR A 58 -1.97 -1.03 7.74
C TYR A 58 -0.77 -0.96 6.79
N GLU A 59 0.08 -1.99 6.76
CA GLU A 59 1.24 -2.05 5.87
C GLU A 59 0.85 -2.10 4.39
N LEU A 60 -0.21 -2.83 4.03
CA LEU A 60 -0.75 -2.81 2.67
C LEU A 60 -1.22 -1.42 2.25
N ASN A 61 -1.94 -0.71 3.13
CA ASN A 61 -2.42 0.65 2.83
C ASN A 61 -1.26 1.62 2.60
N GLU A 62 -0.21 1.56 3.42
CA GLU A 62 0.99 2.38 3.21
C GLU A 62 1.63 2.09 1.85
N LEU A 63 1.78 0.82 1.48
CA LEU A 63 2.35 0.43 0.19
C LEU A 63 1.48 0.85 -1.00
N TRP A 64 0.15 0.71 -0.90
CA TRP A 64 -0.78 1.19 -1.92
C TRP A 64 -0.69 2.70 -2.09
N ASN A 65 -0.67 3.45 -0.99
CA ASN A 65 -0.54 4.91 -1.04
C ASN A 65 0.79 5.35 -1.68
N MET A 66 1.89 4.63 -1.44
CA MET A 66 3.19 4.94 -2.05
C MET A 66 3.26 4.61 -3.55
N ILE A 67 2.61 3.52 -3.99
CA ILE A 67 2.59 3.11 -5.41
C ILE A 67 1.62 4.00 -6.21
N GLY A 68 0.58 4.52 -5.54
CA GLY A 68 -0.45 5.37 -6.13
C GLY A 68 -1.76 4.62 -6.39
N GLU A 69 -2.47 5.00 -7.44
CA GLU A 69 -3.77 4.40 -7.74
C GLU A 69 -3.62 2.92 -8.09
N MET A 70 -4.38 2.10 -7.38
CA MET A 70 -4.48 0.66 -7.60
C MET A 70 -5.95 0.29 -7.63
N ASP A 71 -6.28 -0.55 -8.61
CA ASP A 71 -7.59 -1.16 -8.75
C ASP A 71 -8.05 -1.85 -7.44
N GLU A 72 -9.32 -1.67 -7.08
CA GLU A 72 -9.85 -2.21 -5.83
C GLU A 72 -9.84 -3.74 -5.83
N HIS A 73 -10.12 -4.39 -6.96
CA HIS A 73 -10.04 -5.86 -7.05
C HIS A 73 -8.61 -6.33 -6.82
N ALA A 74 -7.61 -5.67 -7.40
CA ALA A 74 -6.21 -5.99 -7.14
C ALA A 74 -5.84 -5.86 -5.64
N LYS A 75 -6.40 -4.87 -4.93
CA LYS A 75 -6.22 -4.73 -3.47
C LYS A 75 -6.88 -5.87 -2.70
N VAL A 76 -8.12 -6.23 -3.05
CA VAL A 76 -8.84 -7.35 -2.45
C VAL A 76 -8.08 -8.66 -2.64
N HIS A 77 -7.66 -8.95 -3.87
CA HIS A 77 -6.86 -10.12 -4.21
C HIS A 77 -5.55 -10.17 -3.42
N LYS A 78 -4.82 -9.05 -3.36
CA LYS A 78 -3.55 -8.99 -2.63
C LYS A 78 -3.75 -9.21 -1.12
N LEU A 79 -4.77 -8.58 -0.52
CA LEU A 79 -5.14 -8.81 0.86
C LEU A 79 -5.45 -10.28 1.08
N TRP A 80 -6.40 -10.83 0.34
CA TRP A 80 -6.91 -12.19 0.48
C TRP A 80 -5.80 -13.24 0.38
N LEU A 81 -4.99 -13.17 -0.69
CA LEU A 81 -3.93 -14.15 -0.93
C LEU A 81 -2.82 -14.09 0.11
N GLY A 82 -2.62 -12.93 0.74
CA GLY A 82 -1.58 -12.73 1.74
C GLY A 82 -1.98 -13.06 3.19
N LEU A 83 -3.26 -13.34 3.45
CA LEU A 83 -3.74 -13.79 4.76
C LEU A 83 -3.33 -15.23 5.07
N HIS A 84 -3.44 -15.65 6.34
CA HIS A 84 -3.33 -17.05 6.73
C HIS A 84 -4.37 -17.93 6.04
N LYS A 85 -4.01 -19.20 5.80
CA LYS A 85 -4.89 -20.15 5.11
C LYS A 85 -6.18 -20.43 5.86
N GLU A 86 -6.16 -20.40 7.18
CA GLU A 86 -7.33 -20.57 8.05
C GLU A 86 -8.32 -19.42 7.85
N LEU A 87 -7.85 -18.18 7.90
CA LEU A 87 -8.66 -17.00 7.61
C LEU A 87 -9.20 -17.00 6.18
N GLN A 88 -8.41 -17.40 5.18
CA GLN A 88 -8.89 -17.54 3.80
C GLN A 88 -10.06 -18.53 3.70
N GLN A 89 -10.00 -19.66 4.41
CA GLN A 89 -11.08 -20.65 4.43
C GLN A 89 -12.32 -20.11 5.12
N ASP A 90 -12.17 -19.42 6.24
CA ASP A 90 -13.31 -18.85 6.97
C ASP A 90 -14.01 -17.74 6.19
N LEU A 91 -13.26 -16.94 5.42
CA LEU A 91 -13.86 -15.96 4.50
C LEU A 91 -14.73 -16.63 3.43
N TRP A 92 -14.31 -17.79 2.91
CA TRP A 92 -15.15 -18.57 1.99
C TRP A 92 -16.42 -19.09 2.69
N ARG A 93 -16.32 -19.53 3.95
CA ARG A 93 -17.47 -19.97 4.75
C ARG A 93 -18.47 -18.83 5.00
N GLU A 94 -17.96 -17.61 5.17
CA GLU A 94 -18.74 -16.36 5.25
C GLU A 94 -19.31 -15.90 3.91
N LYS A 95 -19.17 -16.70 2.84
CA LYS A 95 -19.65 -16.42 1.48
C LYS A 95 -19.07 -15.12 0.89
N LEU A 96 -17.87 -14.74 1.34
CA LEU A 96 -17.09 -13.70 0.69
C LEU A 96 -16.32 -14.29 -0.47
N ASN A 97 -16.02 -13.45 -1.44
CA ASN A 97 -15.32 -13.82 -2.66
C ASN A 97 -14.43 -12.65 -3.11
N PRO A 98 -13.13 -12.89 -3.37
CA PRO A 98 -12.18 -11.85 -3.74
C PRO A 98 -12.51 -11.13 -5.06
N GLU A 99 -13.32 -11.72 -5.94
CA GLU A 99 -13.70 -11.12 -7.22
C GLU A 99 -14.83 -10.09 -7.11
N ILE A 100 -15.68 -10.19 -6.08
CA ILE A 100 -16.93 -9.40 -5.99
C ILE A 100 -17.10 -8.67 -4.66
N SER A 101 -16.32 -9.04 -3.63
CA SER A 101 -16.42 -8.42 -2.31
C SER A 101 -15.60 -7.15 -2.29
N SER A 102 -16.16 -6.08 -1.73
CA SER A 102 -15.42 -4.83 -1.53
C SER A 102 -14.29 -5.00 -0.51
N LEU A 103 -13.23 -4.22 -0.68
CA LEU A 103 -12.06 -4.29 0.19
C LEU A 103 -12.43 -4.07 1.66
N LYS A 104 -13.28 -3.06 1.91
CA LYS A 104 -13.76 -2.74 3.26
C LYS A 104 -14.47 -3.93 3.92
N ARG A 105 -15.30 -4.66 3.16
CA ARG A 105 -16.05 -5.80 3.69
C ARG A 105 -15.10 -6.94 4.05
N VAL A 106 -14.12 -7.22 3.19
CA VAL A 106 -13.11 -8.26 3.45
C VAL A 106 -12.29 -7.92 4.70
N ILE A 107 -11.79 -6.68 4.83
CA ILE A 107 -11.02 -6.25 6.01
C ILE A 107 -11.79 -6.47 7.31
N VAL A 108 -13.02 -5.93 7.40
CA VAL A 108 -13.84 -6.04 8.61
C VAL A 108 -14.10 -7.50 8.97
N SER A 109 -14.46 -8.33 7.99
CA SER A 109 -14.70 -9.75 8.23
C SER A 109 -13.43 -10.48 8.67
N THR A 110 -12.27 -10.19 8.07
CA THR A 110 -11.00 -10.81 8.47
C THR A 110 -10.59 -10.46 9.90
N GLU A 111 -10.80 -9.21 10.34
CA GLU A 111 -10.48 -8.80 11.72
C GLU A 111 -11.38 -9.52 12.74
N VAL A 112 -12.67 -9.66 12.45
CA VAL A 112 -13.61 -10.41 13.31
C VAL A 112 -13.24 -11.90 13.39
N LEU A 113 -12.86 -12.50 12.26
CA LEU A 113 -12.45 -13.90 12.21
C LEU A 113 -11.13 -14.14 12.97
N GLU A 114 -10.16 -13.23 12.87
CA GLU A 114 -8.92 -13.32 13.64
C GLU A 114 -9.19 -13.29 15.15
N ILE A 115 -10.12 -12.45 15.61
CA ILE A 115 -10.56 -12.41 17.02
C ILE A 115 -11.24 -13.72 17.41
N ALA A 116 -12.06 -14.31 16.54
CA ALA A 116 -12.76 -15.57 16.82
C ALA A 116 -11.83 -16.79 16.91
N GLN A 117 -10.65 -16.72 16.27
CA GLN A 117 -9.63 -17.76 16.28
C GLN A 117 -8.59 -17.59 17.42
N SER A 118 -8.56 -16.41 18.07
CA SER A 118 -7.66 -16.08 19.18
C SER A 118 -8.10 -16.69 20.50
#